data_AF-A0A0B7BJW1-F1
#
_entry.id   AF-A0A0B7BJW1-F1
#
_cell.length_a   1.000
_cell.length_b   1.000
_cell.length_c   1.000
_cell.angle_alpha   90.00
_cell.angle_beta   90.00
_cell.angle_gamma   90.00
#
_symmetry.space_group_name_H-M   'P 1'
#
loop_
_entity.id
_entity.type
_entity.pdbx_description
1 polymer ?
#
loop_
_entity_poly.entity_id
_entity_poly.type
_entity_poly.pdbx_seq_one_letter_code
_entity_poly.pdbx_strand_id
1 'polypeptide(L)'
;IRELKASGMVNDTPTESNAADCTVSLDGSWQHRGHASHHGVVTAISVDTQKCVDAEVLTNICKWCQHWEAKKESVGYEKWKLTHICKINHTGSAEAVGAVRIFSWSEQMRKLRYKQYLGEGDSASFKKVLETKPYGNLEVEKLECVGHIQKRCGTRLRKLKNENKRLKLDDRKGLGGIGRLTDKKIDTLQNYYGFAIRQNPGNLDKMLCDIMAVLPHVGSTDVNPNHGGCPNDSWCKYKLNPEKYRHGLPQAVMDFIQPVFTDLANEDLLRKCLHGKTQNSNETLNKLVWQRCSKEVYVERETIEEAVFSAISF
;
A
#
# COMPACT_ATOMS: atom_id res chain seq x y z
N ILE A 1 -45.21 9.78 16.35
CA ILE A 1 -45.26 9.71 17.83
C ILE A 1 -44.87 8.29 18.22
N ARG A 2 -43.60 8.11 18.59
CA ARG A 2 -43.08 6.91 19.26
C ARG A 2 -42.18 7.46 20.35
N GLU A 3 -42.61 7.26 21.59
CA GLU A 3 -42.11 7.93 22.78
C GLU A 3 -40.67 7.53 23.12
N LEU A 4 -39.83 8.54 23.33
CA LEU A 4 -38.58 8.43 24.07
C LEU A 4 -38.94 8.40 25.55
N LYS A 5 -38.72 7.27 26.23
CA LYS A 5 -38.64 7.23 27.69
C LYS A 5 -37.20 7.39 28.11
N ALA A 6 -36.91 8.53 28.74
CA ALA A 6 -35.73 8.72 29.57
C ALA A 6 -36.01 8.16 30.98
N SER A 7 -35.12 7.31 31.49
CA SER A 7 -34.73 7.25 32.91
C SER A 7 -33.74 6.11 33.14
N GLY A 8 -32.64 6.43 33.83
CA GLY A 8 -31.66 5.47 34.31
C GLY A 8 -30.24 6.01 34.19
N MET A 9 -29.81 6.82 35.18
CA MET A 9 -28.39 7.08 35.40
C MET A 9 -27.74 5.75 35.80
N VAL A 10 -27.05 5.13 34.86
CA VAL A 10 -26.13 4.00 35.13
C VAL A 10 -24.75 4.61 35.18
N ASN A 11 -24.02 4.32 36.25
CA ASN A 11 -22.60 4.61 36.36
C ASN A 11 -21.86 3.87 35.23
N ASP A 12 -21.52 4.59 34.17
CA ASP A 12 -20.62 4.07 33.12
C ASP A 12 -19.19 4.01 33.70
N THR A 13 -18.89 2.95 34.44
CA THR A 13 -17.56 2.34 34.32
C THR A 13 -17.36 2.03 32.83
N PRO A 14 -16.21 2.38 32.20
CA PRO A 14 -15.99 2.06 30.81
C PRO A 14 -16.08 0.55 30.67
N THR A 15 -17.17 0.04 30.09
CA THR A 15 -17.23 -1.35 29.65
C THR A 15 -16.06 -1.54 28.72
N GLU A 16 -15.08 -2.33 29.13
CA GLU A 16 -14.02 -2.80 28.25
C GLU A 16 -14.70 -3.35 27.00
N SER A 17 -14.43 -2.70 25.88
CA SER A 17 -14.91 -3.16 24.59
C SER A 17 -14.39 -4.59 24.37
N ASN A 18 -15.31 -5.53 24.19
CA ASN A 18 -15.01 -6.93 23.82
C ASN A 18 -14.49 -7.08 22.38
N ALA A 19 -14.07 -5.99 21.72
CA ALA A 19 -13.56 -6.04 20.37
C ALA A 19 -12.14 -6.62 20.33
N ALA A 20 -11.92 -7.57 19.41
CA ALA A 20 -10.60 -8.17 19.22
C ALA A 20 -9.70 -7.24 18.39
N ASP A 21 -8.42 -7.17 18.75
CA ASP A 21 -7.44 -6.39 18.00
C ASP A 21 -6.99 -7.18 16.77
N CYS A 22 -6.87 -6.51 15.62
CA CYS A 22 -6.26 -7.10 14.44
C CYS A 22 -5.48 -6.09 13.59
N THR A 23 -4.54 -6.63 12.83
CA THR A 23 -3.78 -5.90 11.82
C THR A 23 -4.51 -5.97 10.50
N VAL A 24 -4.73 -4.82 9.87
CA VAL A 24 -5.41 -4.74 8.58
C VAL A 24 -4.53 -4.09 7.53
N SER A 25 -4.55 -4.62 6.32
CA SER A 25 -4.11 -3.90 5.15
C SER A 25 -5.29 -3.19 4.52
N LEU A 26 -5.18 -1.88 4.31
CA LEU A 26 -6.16 -1.13 3.54
C LEU A 26 -5.66 -0.83 2.15
N ASP A 27 -6.59 -0.89 1.20
CA ASP A 27 -6.33 -0.46 -0.16
C ASP A 27 -7.59 0.08 -0.81
N GLY A 28 -7.39 1.12 -1.62
CA GLY A 28 -8.42 1.73 -2.44
C GLY A 28 -8.28 1.30 -3.89
N SER A 29 -9.39 0.96 -4.52
CA SER A 29 -9.42 0.69 -5.96
C SER A 29 -10.57 1.42 -6.63
N TRP A 30 -10.35 1.83 -7.88
CA TRP A 30 -11.29 2.60 -8.68
C TRP A 30 -11.80 1.83 -9.88
N GLN A 31 -13.02 2.15 -10.31
CA GLN A 31 -13.62 1.54 -11.49
C GLN A 31 -12.86 1.93 -12.76
N HIS A 32 -12.53 3.21 -12.94
CA HIS A 32 -11.68 3.66 -14.04
C HIS A 32 -10.25 3.87 -13.57
N ARG A 33 -9.26 3.73 -14.48
CA ARG A 33 -7.86 3.98 -14.13
C ARG A 33 -7.65 5.47 -13.81
N GLY A 34 -6.97 5.73 -12.70
CA GLY A 34 -6.60 7.07 -12.24
C GLY A 34 -7.58 7.70 -11.24
N HIS A 35 -7.17 8.82 -10.65
CA HIS A 35 -7.89 9.50 -9.56
C HIS A 35 -9.17 10.24 -9.99
N ALA A 36 -9.58 10.11 -11.26
CA ALA A 36 -10.76 10.78 -11.82
C ALA A 36 -12.02 9.89 -11.82
N SER A 37 -11.93 8.65 -11.32
CA SER A 37 -13.09 7.76 -11.29
C SER A 37 -14.12 8.22 -10.26
N HIS A 38 -15.39 8.17 -10.66
CA HIS A 38 -16.51 8.52 -9.79
C HIS A 38 -16.80 7.47 -8.72
N HIS A 39 -16.36 6.24 -8.94
CA HIS A 39 -16.58 5.09 -8.06
C HIS A 39 -15.26 4.58 -7.50
N GLY A 40 -15.23 4.42 -6.18
CA GLY A 40 -14.11 3.86 -5.44
C GLY A 40 -14.59 2.76 -4.49
N VAL A 41 -13.77 1.76 -4.28
CA VAL A 41 -13.95 0.70 -3.29
C VAL A 41 -12.76 0.76 -2.35
N VAL A 42 -13.01 0.80 -1.05
CA VAL A 42 -11.98 0.71 -0.01
C VAL A 42 -12.20 -0.59 0.73
N THR A 43 -11.17 -1.39 0.89
CA THR A 43 -11.25 -2.67 1.59
C THR A 43 -10.25 -2.71 2.73
N ALA A 44 -10.63 -3.38 3.82
CA ALA A 44 -9.74 -3.78 4.90
C ALA A 44 -9.63 -5.31 4.89
N ILE A 45 -8.41 -5.80 4.76
CA ILE A 45 -8.09 -7.24 4.80
C ILE A 45 -7.25 -7.51 6.03
N SER A 46 -7.67 -8.48 6.85
CA SER A 46 -6.87 -8.95 7.98
C SER A 46 -5.56 -9.54 7.47
N VAL A 47 -4.43 -9.02 7.97
CA VAL A 47 -3.09 -9.46 7.56
C VAL A 47 -2.78 -10.88 8.02
N ASP A 48 -3.42 -11.36 9.08
CA ASP A 48 -3.17 -12.71 9.59
C ASP A 48 -4.07 -13.76 8.92
N THR A 49 -5.34 -13.44 8.72
CA THR A 49 -6.29 -14.40 8.12
C THR A 49 -6.37 -14.29 6.60
N GLN A 50 -5.85 -13.20 6.02
CA GLN A 50 -5.99 -12.86 4.60
C GLN A 50 -7.45 -12.71 4.13
N LYS A 51 -8.40 -12.58 5.07
CA LYS A 51 -9.83 -12.37 4.79
C LYS A 51 -10.17 -10.88 4.81
N CYS A 52 -11.04 -10.47 3.90
CA CYS A 52 -11.63 -9.15 3.95
C CYS A 52 -12.56 -9.06 5.16
N VAL A 53 -12.26 -8.12 6.06
CA VAL A 53 -13.02 -7.90 7.31
C VAL A 53 -13.96 -6.70 7.19
N ASP A 54 -13.70 -5.80 6.24
CA ASP A 54 -14.56 -4.66 5.96
C ASP A 54 -14.37 -4.14 4.54
N ALA A 55 -15.42 -3.49 4.02
CA ALA A 55 -15.38 -2.83 2.74
C ALA A 55 -16.36 -1.66 2.70
N GLU A 56 -16.01 -0.62 1.95
CA GLU A 56 -16.85 0.56 1.74
C GLU A 56 -16.84 0.92 0.25
N VAL A 57 -18.03 1.09 -0.32
CA VAL A 57 -18.22 1.48 -1.72
C VAL A 57 -18.64 2.95 -1.77
N LEU A 58 -17.87 3.74 -2.49
CA LEU A 58 -17.97 5.19 -2.53
C LEU A 58 -18.30 5.66 -3.93
N THR A 59 -19.25 6.60 -4.01
CA THR A 59 -19.58 7.32 -5.24
C THR A 59 -19.65 8.82 -4.98
N ASN A 60 -19.09 9.61 -5.91
CA ASN A 60 -19.26 11.06 -5.93
C ASN A 60 -20.23 11.52 -7.04
N ILE A 61 -20.87 10.57 -7.72
CA ILE A 61 -21.84 10.82 -8.78
C ILE A 61 -23.21 10.25 -8.44
N CYS A 62 -24.25 10.94 -8.89
CA CYS A 62 -25.61 10.43 -8.96
C CYS A 62 -26.24 10.91 -10.27
N LYS A 63 -26.64 9.98 -11.15
CA LYS A 63 -27.22 10.31 -12.46
C LYS A 63 -28.51 11.10 -12.37
N TRP A 64 -29.33 10.84 -11.35
CA TRP A 64 -30.52 11.63 -11.07
C TRP A 64 -30.19 13.07 -10.70
N CYS A 65 -29.19 13.29 -9.82
CA CYS A 65 -28.72 14.64 -9.52
C CYS A 65 -28.21 15.34 -10.79
N GLN A 66 -27.39 14.67 -11.61
CA GLN A 66 -26.89 15.25 -12.86
C GLN A 66 -28.01 15.62 -13.84
N HIS A 67 -29.03 14.77 -13.96
CA HIS A 67 -30.18 15.03 -14.83
C HIS A 67 -30.96 16.27 -14.39
N TRP A 68 -31.20 16.39 -13.09
CA TRP A 68 -32.04 17.43 -12.50
C TRP A 68 -31.29 18.74 -12.25
N GLU A 69 -29.96 18.70 -12.18
CA GLU A 69 -29.09 19.88 -12.14
C GLU A 69 -29.38 20.85 -13.28
N ALA A 70 -29.57 20.33 -14.50
CA ALA A 70 -29.90 21.13 -15.69
C ALA A 70 -31.32 21.73 -15.68
N LYS A 71 -32.15 21.36 -14.70
CA LYS A 71 -33.58 21.73 -14.61
C LYS A 71 -33.94 22.32 -13.23
N LYS A 72 -32.96 22.86 -12.51
CA LYS A 72 -33.09 23.36 -11.14
C LYS A 72 -34.25 24.33 -10.90
N GLU A 73 -34.61 25.12 -11.90
CA GLU A 73 -35.68 26.12 -11.80
C GLU A 73 -37.09 25.58 -12.12
N SER A 74 -37.20 24.30 -12.49
CA SER A 74 -38.49 23.70 -12.85
C SER A 74 -39.29 23.28 -11.62
N VAL A 75 -40.62 23.38 -11.68
CA VAL A 75 -41.52 22.81 -10.65
C VAL A 75 -41.29 21.30 -10.47
N GLY A 76 -40.89 20.62 -11.56
CA GLY A 76 -40.52 19.20 -11.53
C GLY A 76 -39.31 18.91 -10.63
N TYR A 77 -38.34 19.82 -10.59
CA TYR A 77 -37.14 19.68 -9.74
C TYR A 77 -37.51 19.68 -8.26
N GLU A 78 -38.34 20.63 -7.81
CA GLU A 78 -38.74 20.71 -6.40
C GLU A 78 -39.49 19.45 -5.96
N LYS A 79 -40.41 18.96 -6.80
CA LYS A 79 -41.14 17.71 -6.51
C LYS A 79 -40.21 16.50 -6.46
N TRP A 80 -39.28 16.38 -7.41
CA TRP A 80 -38.30 15.30 -7.43
C TRP A 80 -37.40 15.33 -6.19
N LYS A 81 -36.86 16.51 -5.84
CA LYS A 81 -35.93 16.72 -4.73
C LYS A 81 -36.50 16.25 -3.39
N LEU A 82 -37.79 16.44 -3.14
CA LEU A 82 -38.47 15.97 -1.93
C LEU A 82 -38.48 14.44 -1.78
N THR A 83 -38.44 13.72 -2.89
CA THR A 83 -38.49 12.24 -2.92
C THR A 83 -37.14 11.60 -3.22
N HIS A 84 -36.14 12.41 -3.58
CA HIS A 84 -34.87 11.91 -4.08
C HIS A 84 -33.94 11.46 -2.95
N ILE A 85 -33.51 10.21 -3.02
CA ILE A 85 -32.42 9.68 -2.18
C ILE A 85 -31.13 9.77 -2.99
N CYS A 86 -30.31 10.76 -2.67
CA CYS A 86 -29.03 10.97 -3.32
C CYS A 86 -28.09 9.79 -3.09
N LYS A 87 -27.42 9.35 -4.15
CA LYS A 87 -26.45 8.25 -4.09
C LYS A 87 -25.04 8.71 -3.74
N ILE A 88 -24.73 9.99 -3.92
CA ILE A 88 -23.43 10.57 -3.56
C ILE A 88 -23.20 10.38 -2.07
N ASN A 89 -22.12 9.69 -1.72
CA ASN A 89 -21.80 9.38 -0.34
C ASN A 89 -20.41 9.85 0.08
N HIS A 90 -19.65 10.54 -0.77
CA HIS A 90 -18.38 11.15 -0.37
C HIS A 90 -18.03 12.38 -1.21
N THR A 91 -17.09 13.16 -0.67
CA THR A 91 -16.37 14.23 -1.36
C THR A 91 -14.86 14.07 -1.10
N GLY A 92 -14.03 14.53 -2.02
CA GLY A 92 -12.57 14.38 -1.92
C GLY A 92 -12.07 12.97 -2.24
N SER A 93 -10.96 12.55 -1.59
CA SER A 93 -10.36 11.24 -1.84
C SER A 93 -11.22 10.11 -1.26
N ALA A 94 -11.74 9.25 -2.14
CA ALA A 94 -12.51 8.07 -1.78
C ALA A 94 -11.74 7.17 -0.80
N GLU A 95 -10.46 6.89 -1.07
CA GLU A 95 -9.63 6.05 -0.21
C GLU A 95 -9.54 6.59 1.23
N ALA A 96 -9.32 7.89 1.36
CA ALA A 96 -9.25 8.55 2.66
C ALA A 96 -10.59 8.52 3.42
N VAL A 97 -11.70 8.81 2.72
CA VAL A 97 -13.04 8.78 3.32
C VAL A 97 -13.42 7.37 3.75
N GLY A 98 -13.17 6.38 2.88
CA GLY A 98 -13.46 4.98 3.18
C GLY A 98 -12.61 4.44 4.32
N ALA A 99 -11.32 4.78 4.38
CA ALA A 99 -10.45 4.40 5.49
C ALA A 99 -10.99 4.94 6.82
N VAL A 100 -11.32 6.24 6.91
CA VAL A 100 -11.89 6.82 8.13
C VAL A 100 -13.18 6.10 8.52
N ARG A 101 -14.11 5.87 7.59
CA ARG A 101 -15.37 5.16 7.86
C ARG A 101 -15.15 3.75 8.40
N ILE A 102 -14.33 2.98 7.71
CA ILE A 102 -13.99 1.60 8.07
C ILE A 102 -13.44 1.53 9.50
N PHE A 103 -12.53 2.44 9.87
CA PHE A 103 -12.02 2.49 11.23
C PHE A 103 -13.08 2.92 12.25
N SER A 104 -13.82 4.00 11.98
CA SER A 104 -14.78 4.57 12.93
C SER A 104 -15.90 3.61 13.34
N TRP A 105 -16.35 2.73 12.44
CA TRP A 105 -17.44 1.79 12.77
C TRP A 105 -16.98 0.37 13.12
N SER A 106 -15.69 0.06 12.96
CA SER A 106 -15.14 -1.29 13.09
C SER A 106 -15.51 -1.97 14.41
N GLU A 107 -15.34 -1.25 15.53
CA GLU A 107 -15.60 -1.78 16.86
C GLU A 107 -17.07 -2.13 17.06
N GLN A 108 -17.97 -1.24 16.61
CA GLN A 108 -19.41 -1.40 16.79
C GLN A 108 -19.98 -2.46 15.85
N MET A 109 -19.60 -2.39 14.57
CA MET A 109 -20.19 -3.18 13.46
C MET A 109 -19.50 -4.51 13.24
N ARG A 110 -18.19 -4.60 13.48
CA ARG A 110 -17.38 -5.80 13.21
C ARG A 110 -16.87 -6.49 14.47
N LYS A 111 -16.99 -5.84 15.65
CA LYS A 111 -16.37 -6.31 16.91
C LYS A 111 -14.85 -6.47 16.79
N LEU A 112 -14.23 -5.62 15.98
CA LEU A 112 -12.79 -5.59 15.73
C LEU A 112 -12.24 -4.18 15.95
N ARG A 113 -11.02 -4.09 16.50
CA ARG A 113 -10.21 -2.87 16.51
C ARG A 113 -9.01 -3.06 15.60
N TYR A 114 -8.88 -2.19 14.62
CA TYR A 114 -7.78 -2.19 13.67
C TYR A 114 -6.57 -1.49 14.28
N LYS A 115 -5.84 -2.20 15.15
CA LYS A 115 -4.72 -1.63 15.91
C LYS A 115 -3.52 -1.26 15.03
N GLN A 116 -3.33 -1.98 13.94
CA GLN A 116 -2.21 -1.80 13.02
C GLN A 116 -2.73 -1.62 11.60
N TYR A 117 -2.23 -0.58 10.93
CA TYR A 117 -2.51 -0.26 9.53
C TYR A 117 -1.29 -0.66 8.69
N LEU A 118 -1.41 -1.72 7.89
CA LEU A 118 -0.44 -2.07 6.87
C LEU A 118 -0.78 -1.32 5.58
N GLY A 119 0.11 -0.43 5.13
CA GLY A 119 -0.11 0.22 3.84
C GLY A 119 1.15 0.69 3.15
N GLU A 120 0.94 1.35 2.02
CA GLU A 120 2.00 1.89 1.19
C GLU A 120 2.37 3.30 1.61
N GLY A 121 3.53 3.48 2.26
CA GLY A 121 4.09 4.79 2.57
C GLY A 121 3.20 5.68 3.44
N ASP A 122 3.52 6.98 3.43
CA ASP A 122 2.77 8.03 4.11
C ASP A 122 1.49 8.36 3.32
N SER A 123 0.47 7.51 3.45
CA SER A 123 -0.81 7.74 2.81
C SER A 123 -1.57 8.88 3.52
N ALA A 124 -2.19 9.77 2.74
CA ALA A 124 -3.13 10.77 3.27
C ALA A 124 -4.29 10.12 4.03
N SER A 125 -4.64 8.88 3.66
CA SER A 125 -5.63 8.03 4.32
C SER A 125 -5.26 7.73 5.77
N PHE A 126 -4.02 7.29 6.03
CA PHE A 126 -3.58 6.96 7.39
C PHE A 126 -3.55 8.21 8.30
N LYS A 127 -3.08 9.35 7.79
CA LYS A 127 -3.08 10.62 8.56
C LYS A 127 -4.49 10.99 9.03
N LYS A 128 -5.48 10.90 8.15
CA LYS A 128 -6.88 11.16 8.49
C LYS A 128 -7.46 10.17 9.49
N VAL A 129 -7.10 8.89 9.39
CA VAL A 129 -7.48 7.87 10.39
C VAL A 129 -6.93 8.25 11.76
N LEU A 130 -5.66 8.65 11.87
CA LEU A 130 -5.07 9.11 13.13
C LEU A 130 -5.78 10.35 13.69
N GLU A 131 -6.05 11.34 12.84
CA GLU A 131 -6.75 12.58 13.23
C GLU A 131 -8.14 12.29 13.82
N THR A 132 -8.84 11.27 13.32
CA THR A 132 -10.17 10.90 13.82
C THR A 132 -10.17 10.17 15.15
N LYS A 133 -9.01 9.69 15.64
CA LYS A 133 -8.88 8.92 16.89
C LYS A 133 -10.00 7.87 17.06
N PRO A 134 -10.13 6.91 16.12
CA PRO A 134 -11.27 5.99 16.05
C PRO A 134 -11.46 5.13 17.31
N TYR A 135 -10.39 4.97 18.10
CA TYR A 135 -10.37 4.16 19.33
C TYR A 135 -9.98 4.99 20.56
N GLY A 136 -10.26 6.30 20.55
CA GLY A 136 -9.97 7.21 21.66
C GLY A 136 -8.48 7.38 21.91
N ASN A 137 -7.98 6.84 23.02
CA ASN A 137 -6.57 6.95 23.43
C ASN A 137 -5.66 5.88 22.80
N LEU A 138 -6.24 4.88 22.13
CA LEU A 138 -5.46 3.85 21.45
C LEU A 138 -5.06 4.35 20.06
N GLU A 139 -3.76 4.57 19.87
CA GLU A 139 -3.21 4.96 18.58
C GLU A 139 -3.09 3.77 17.63
N VAL A 140 -3.39 4.03 16.36
CA VAL A 140 -3.23 3.05 15.28
C VAL A 140 -1.77 3.08 14.83
N GLU A 141 -1.08 1.96 14.93
CA GLU A 141 0.32 1.84 14.49
C GLU A 141 0.40 1.69 12.96
N LYS A 142 1.34 2.40 12.33
CA LYS A 142 1.62 2.27 10.90
C LYS A 142 2.66 1.20 10.64
N LEU A 143 2.31 0.25 9.78
CA LEU A 143 3.21 -0.74 9.20
C LEU A 143 3.43 -0.47 7.71
N GLU A 144 4.59 -0.89 7.20
CA GLU A 144 4.99 -0.73 5.80
C GLU A 144 5.02 -2.07 5.08
N CYS A 145 4.36 -2.14 3.93
CA CYS A 145 4.43 -3.30 3.06
C CYS A 145 5.86 -3.56 2.59
N VAL A 146 6.37 -4.79 2.80
CA VAL A 146 7.72 -5.18 2.33
C VAL A 146 7.86 -4.98 0.82
N GLY A 147 6.81 -5.25 0.05
CA GLY A 147 6.78 -5.00 -1.38
C GLY A 147 6.95 -3.51 -1.73
N HIS A 148 6.36 -2.61 -0.94
CA HIS A 148 6.48 -1.17 -1.14
C HIS A 148 7.90 -0.69 -0.80
N ILE A 149 8.47 -1.14 0.32
CA ILE A 149 9.86 -0.84 0.69
C ILE A 149 10.84 -1.34 -0.37
N GLN A 150 10.61 -2.54 -0.93
CA GLN A 150 11.38 -3.04 -2.06
C GLN A 150 11.26 -2.10 -3.28
N LYS A 151 10.04 -1.76 -3.71
CA LYS A 151 9.79 -0.88 -4.88
C LYS A 151 10.49 0.48 -4.72
N ARG A 152 10.58 1.01 -3.49
CA ARG A 152 11.28 2.27 -3.18
C ARG A 152 12.73 2.28 -3.65
N CYS A 153 13.45 1.17 -3.50
CA CYS A 153 14.84 1.03 -3.99
C CYS A 153 14.92 1.26 -5.50
N GLY A 154 14.14 0.52 -6.29
CA GLY A 154 14.16 0.67 -7.73
C GLY A 154 13.66 2.04 -8.22
N THR A 155 12.65 2.62 -7.56
CA THR A 155 12.17 3.98 -7.88
C THR A 155 13.28 5.02 -7.68
N ARG A 156 14.01 4.96 -6.56
CA ARG A 156 15.11 5.89 -6.29
C ARG A 156 16.26 5.74 -7.28
N LEU A 157 16.64 4.50 -7.60
CA LEU A 157 17.70 4.25 -8.59
C LEU A 157 17.30 4.73 -9.98
N ARG A 158 16.04 4.54 -10.40
CA ARG A 158 15.52 5.06 -11.68
C ARG A 158 15.53 6.59 -11.71
N LYS A 159 15.08 7.23 -10.63
CA LYS A 159 15.11 8.70 -10.48
C LYS A 159 16.54 9.22 -10.58
N LEU A 160 17.45 8.66 -9.79
CA LEU A 160 18.87 9.00 -9.79
C LEU A 160 19.50 8.85 -11.18
N LYS A 161 19.23 7.73 -11.86
CA LYS A 161 19.67 7.48 -13.25
C LYS A 161 19.15 8.55 -14.21
N ASN A 162 17.88 8.92 -14.08
CA ASN A 162 17.21 9.86 -14.98
C ASN A 162 17.68 11.30 -14.79
N GLU A 163 17.94 11.71 -13.54
CA GLU A 163 18.47 13.03 -13.21
C GLU A 163 19.92 13.21 -13.66
N ASN A 164 20.68 12.11 -13.76
CA ASN A 164 22.12 12.14 -14.06
C ASN A 164 22.48 11.59 -15.47
N LYS A 165 21.56 11.63 -16.44
CA LYS A 165 21.77 11.05 -17.79
C LYS A 165 23.01 11.59 -18.53
N ARG A 166 23.36 12.86 -18.29
CA ARG A 166 24.49 13.54 -18.96
C ARG A 166 25.77 13.54 -18.12
N LEU A 167 25.71 13.11 -16.86
CA LEU A 167 26.86 13.07 -15.97
C LEU A 167 27.85 12.02 -16.43
N LYS A 168 29.14 12.36 -16.40
CA LYS A 168 30.24 11.40 -16.51
C LYS A 168 30.76 11.11 -15.11
N LEU A 169 30.89 9.83 -14.80
CA LEU A 169 31.51 9.34 -13.58
C LEU A 169 33.03 9.40 -13.70
N ASP A 170 33.76 9.03 -12.64
CA ASP A 170 35.22 9.09 -12.57
C ASP A 170 35.92 8.31 -13.69
N ASP A 171 35.28 7.26 -14.19
CA ASP A 171 35.74 6.47 -15.33
C ASP A 171 35.40 7.09 -16.70
N ARG A 172 35.00 8.36 -16.72
CA ARG A 172 34.61 9.16 -17.90
C ARG A 172 33.44 8.58 -18.70
N LYS A 173 32.68 7.64 -18.11
CA LYS A 173 31.49 7.02 -18.72
C LYS A 173 30.21 7.48 -18.03
N GLY A 174 29.07 7.33 -18.71
CA GLY A 174 27.76 7.70 -18.16
C GLY A 174 27.29 6.74 -17.07
N LEU A 175 26.31 7.14 -16.26
CA LEU A 175 25.73 6.25 -15.23
C LEU A 175 24.96 5.05 -15.83
N GLY A 176 24.22 5.30 -16.90
CA GLY A 176 23.50 4.27 -17.67
C GLY A 176 24.30 3.76 -18.87
N GLY A 177 23.74 2.76 -19.56
CA GLY A 177 24.32 2.16 -20.77
C GLY A 177 24.69 0.70 -20.62
N ILE A 178 25.18 0.09 -21.71
CA ILE A 178 25.58 -1.32 -21.74
C ILE A 178 26.64 -1.58 -20.64
N GLY A 179 26.42 -2.62 -19.84
CA GLY A 179 27.30 -2.99 -18.74
C GLY A 179 27.19 -2.11 -17.49
N ARG A 180 26.24 -1.18 -17.41
CA ARG A 180 26.08 -0.23 -16.29
C ARG A 180 24.67 -0.29 -15.68
N LEU A 181 24.19 0.81 -15.11
CA LEU A 181 22.89 0.91 -14.45
C LEU A 181 21.74 0.96 -15.46
N THR A 182 21.43 -0.18 -16.07
CA THR A 182 20.25 -0.37 -16.94
C THR A 182 18.99 -0.63 -16.11
N ASP A 183 17.79 -0.49 -16.70
CA ASP A 183 16.54 -0.80 -15.97
C ASP A 183 16.49 -2.26 -15.49
N LYS A 184 16.95 -3.20 -16.30
CA LYS A 184 17.10 -4.61 -15.91
C LYS A 184 18.05 -4.80 -14.72
N LYS A 185 19.14 -4.02 -14.66
CA LYS A 185 20.07 -4.05 -13.53
C LYS A 185 19.43 -3.41 -12.28
N ILE A 186 18.64 -2.36 -12.45
CA ILE A 186 17.85 -1.76 -11.36
C ILE A 186 16.83 -2.78 -10.82
N ASP A 187 16.12 -3.51 -11.68
CA ASP A 187 15.21 -4.59 -11.25
C ASP A 187 15.94 -5.67 -10.46
N THR A 188 17.16 -6.02 -10.88
CA THR A 188 18.01 -6.97 -10.16
C THR A 188 18.39 -6.46 -8.78
N LEU A 189 18.84 -5.21 -8.66
CA LEU A 189 19.16 -4.55 -7.39
C LEU A 189 17.95 -4.45 -6.47
N GLN A 190 16.80 -4.07 -7.04
CA GLN A 190 15.53 -4.02 -6.34
C GLN A 190 15.17 -5.41 -5.78
N ASN A 191 15.38 -6.49 -6.53
CA ASN A 191 15.11 -7.85 -6.06
C ASN A 191 16.06 -8.27 -4.93
N TYR A 192 17.37 -8.01 -5.05
CA TYR A 192 18.31 -8.33 -3.97
C TYR A 192 18.01 -7.57 -2.68
N TYR A 193 17.70 -6.27 -2.79
CA TYR A 193 17.23 -5.48 -1.66
C TYR A 193 15.95 -6.08 -1.03
N GLY A 194 15.00 -6.50 -1.87
CA GLY A 194 13.79 -7.18 -1.41
C GLY A 194 14.04 -8.56 -0.76
N PHE A 195 15.07 -9.30 -1.19
CA PHE A 195 15.46 -10.57 -0.57
C PHE A 195 16.07 -10.35 0.81
N ALA A 196 16.95 -9.35 0.95
CA ALA A 196 17.54 -8.98 2.23
C ALA A 196 16.47 -8.66 3.29
N ILE A 197 15.35 -8.04 2.91
CA ILE A 197 14.23 -7.77 3.82
C ILE A 197 13.44 -9.07 4.12
N ARG A 198 13.03 -9.81 3.09
CA ARG A 198 12.15 -10.99 3.26
C ARG A 198 12.80 -12.16 3.99
N GLN A 199 14.13 -12.25 3.96
CA GLN A 199 14.85 -13.34 4.64
C GLN A 199 15.11 -13.06 6.12
N ASN A 200 14.86 -11.84 6.60
CA ASN A 200 15.21 -11.43 7.96
C ASN A 200 14.01 -10.84 8.75
N PRO A 201 12.81 -11.45 8.74
CA PRO A 201 11.73 -11.00 9.60
C PRO A 201 12.15 -11.10 11.07
N GLY A 202 11.84 -10.07 11.86
CA GLY A 202 12.21 -10.00 13.27
C GLY A 202 13.70 -9.74 13.57
N ASN A 203 14.59 -9.69 12.57
CA ASN A 203 16.02 -9.48 12.78
C ASN A 203 16.54 -8.24 12.01
N LEU A 204 16.51 -7.08 12.68
CA LEU A 204 16.90 -5.80 12.09
C LEU A 204 18.40 -5.76 11.73
N ASP A 205 19.26 -6.20 12.65
CA ASP A 205 20.72 -6.16 12.45
C ASP A 205 21.13 -6.99 11.23
N LYS A 206 20.58 -8.20 11.11
CA LYS A 206 20.85 -9.05 9.95
C LYS A 206 20.26 -8.47 8.67
N MET A 207 19.07 -7.86 8.74
CA MET A 207 18.47 -7.17 7.59
C MET A 207 19.38 -6.04 7.09
N LEU A 208 19.95 -5.23 7.99
CA LEU A 208 20.91 -4.19 7.66
C LEU A 208 22.17 -4.77 7.03
N CYS A 209 22.75 -5.81 7.62
CA CYS A 209 23.93 -6.48 7.06
C CYS A 209 23.67 -6.98 5.63
N ASP A 210 22.53 -7.65 5.41
CA ASP A 210 22.19 -8.21 4.10
C ASP A 210 21.90 -7.12 3.06
N ILE A 211 21.28 -5.99 3.46
CA ILE A 211 21.08 -4.82 2.59
C ILE A 211 22.43 -4.23 2.18
N MET A 212 23.34 -4.04 3.14
CA MET A 212 24.67 -3.48 2.88
C MET A 212 25.56 -4.43 2.07
N ALA A 213 25.28 -5.74 2.09
CA ALA A 213 25.96 -6.73 1.26
C ALA A 213 25.53 -6.72 -0.23
N VAL A 214 24.41 -6.07 -0.58
CA VAL A 214 23.90 -6.07 -1.97
C VAL A 214 24.88 -5.41 -2.93
N LEU A 215 25.44 -4.25 -2.59
CA LEU A 215 26.38 -3.54 -3.47
C LEU A 215 27.72 -4.28 -3.66
N PRO A 216 28.40 -4.73 -2.59
CA PRO A 216 29.54 -5.64 -2.72
C PRO A 216 29.25 -6.84 -3.62
N HIS A 217 28.08 -7.47 -3.45
CA HIS A 217 27.69 -8.62 -4.26
C HIS A 217 27.57 -8.28 -5.75
N VAL A 218 26.87 -7.20 -6.11
CA VAL A 218 26.67 -6.85 -7.53
C VAL A 218 27.90 -6.25 -8.19
N GLY A 219 28.86 -5.79 -7.40
CA GLY A 219 30.19 -5.32 -7.82
C GLY A 219 31.22 -6.40 -8.01
N SER A 220 30.96 -7.58 -7.45
CA SER A 220 31.84 -8.74 -7.51
C SER A 220 32.20 -9.09 -8.95
N THR A 221 33.47 -9.45 -9.17
CA THR A 221 33.96 -9.89 -10.49
C THR A 221 34.76 -11.18 -10.32
N ASP A 222 35.01 -11.88 -11.42
CA ASP A 222 35.84 -13.09 -11.41
C ASP A 222 37.27 -12.82 -10.90
N VAL A 223 37.78 -11.60 -11.10
CA VAL A 223 39.11 -11.18 -10.65
C VAL A 223 39.10 -10.69 -9.20
N ASN A 224 38.00 -10.09 -8.76
CA ASN A 224 37.84 -9.57 -7.40
C ASN A 224 36.46 -10.02 -6.84
N PRO A 225 36.35 -11.27 -6.36
CA PRO A 225 35.09 -11.79 -5.85
C PRO A 225 34.77 -11.19 -4.49
N ASN A 226 33.61 -10.53 -4.36
CA ASN A 226 33.16 -9.89 -3.13
C ASN A 226 31.81 -10.45 -2.67
N HIS A 227 31.86 -11.64 -2.09
CA HIS A 227 30.69 -12.37 -1.59
C HIS A 227 30.75 -12.64 -0.07
N GLY A 228 31.70 -12.04 0.66
CA GLY A 228 31.90 -12.27 2.09
C GLY A 228 30.66 -11.94 2.93
N GLY A 229 29.98 -10.82 2.63
CA GLY A 229 28.76 -10.40 3.32
C GLY A 229 27.48 -11.08 2.85
N CYS A 230 27.53 -11.92 1.81
CA CYS A 230 26.34 -12.65 1.36
C CYS A 230 25.97 -13.76 2.35
N PRO A 231 24.69 -14.07 2.60
CA PRO A 231 24.32 -15.23 3.41
C PRO A 231 24.62 -16.56 2.67
N ASN A 232 24.94 -17.63 3.42
CA ASN A 232 25.39 -18.91 2.85
C ASN A 232 24.28 -19.68 2.12
N ASP A 233 23.04 -19.62 2.60
CA ASP A 233 21.86 -20.33 2.05
C ASP A 233 20.88 -19.36 1.36
N SER A 234 21.38 -18.52 0.46
CA SER A 234 20.63 -17.32 0.05
C SER A 234 20.59 -17.05 -1.46
N TRP A 235 20.11 -15.86 -1.79
CA TRP A 235 20.04 -15.28 -3.13
C TRP A 235 21.41 -15.12 -3.83
N CYS A 236 22.52 -15.33 -3.12
CA CYS A 236 23.85 -15.27 -3.70
C CYS A 236 24.18 -16.52 -4.53
N LYS A 237 23.88 -16.46 -5.82
CA LYS A 237 24.18 -17.54 -6.77
C LYS A 237 25.65 -17.91 -6.86
N TYR A 238 26.57 -16.98 -6.58
CA TYR A 238 28.01 -17.31 -6.52
C TYR A 238 28.32 -18.33 -5.42
N LYS A 239 27.76 -18.17 -4.22
CA LYS A 239 27.96 -19.14 -3.12
C LYS A 239 27.35 -20.51 -3.43
N LEU A 240 26.30 -20.56 -4.25
CA LEU A 240 25.67 -21.80 -4.71
C LEU A 240 26.44 -22.46 -5.87
N ASN A 241 26.91 -21.67 -6.83
CA ASN A 241 27.65 -22.16 -7.99
C ASN A 241 28.61 -21.06 -8.52
N PRO A 242 29.88 -21.06 -8.06
CA PRO A 242 30.86 -20.05 -8.47
C PRO A 242 31.15 -20.04 -9.97
N GLU A 243 31.11 -21.21 -10.62
CA GLU A 243 31.56 -21.38 -12.02
C GLU A 243 30.66 -20.68 -13.05
N LYS A 244 29.41 -20.39 -12.69
CA LYS A 244 28.40 -19.80 -13.59
C LYS A 244 28.11 -18.33 -13.32
N TYR A 245 28.71 -17.74 -12.30
CA TYR A 245 28.38 -16.37 -11.88
C TYR A 245 29.34 -15.37 -12.54
N ARG A 246 28.86 -14.63 -13.55
CA ARG A 246 29.67 -13.64 -14.26
C ARG A 246 29.00 -12.29 -14.39
N HIS A 247 29.00 -11.46 -13.34
CA HIS A 247 28.46 -10.10 -13.44
C HIS A 247 29.08 -9.17 -12.40
N GLY A 248 29.58 -8.01 -12.84
CA GLY A 248 30.00 -6.92 -11.94
C GLY A 248 29.55 -5.56 -12.46
N LEU A 249 28.99 -4.72 -11.59
CA LEU A 249 28.83 -3.30 -11.87
C LEU A 249 30.18 -2.59 -11.71
N PRO A 250 30.54 -1.63 -12.59
CA PRO A 250 31.76 -0.86 -12.42
C PRO A 250 31.80 -0.13 -11.07
N GLN A 251 32.97 -0.03 -10.45
CA GLN A 251 33.16 0.65 -9.16
C GLN A 251 32.57 2.07 -9.16
N ALA A 252 32.84 2.85 -10.22
CA ALA A 252 32.29 4.20 -10.37
C ALA A 252 30.75 4.26 -10.37
N VAL A 253 30.05 3.19 -10.80
CA VAL A 253 28.59 3.10 -10.71
C VAL A 253 28.17 2.75 -9.29
N MET A 254 28.89 1.84 -8.62
CA MET A 254 28.60 1.43 -7.25
C MET A 254 28.74 2.59 -6.27
N ASP A 255 29.85 3.32 -6.33
CA ASP A 255 30.11 4.48 -5.47
C ASP A 255 29.00 5.52 -5.65
N PHE A 256 28.55 5.72 -6.89
CA PHE A 256 27.49 6.67 -7.21
C PHE A 256 26.12 6.27 -6.65
N ILE A 257 25.79 4.98 -6.59
CA ILE A 257 24.50 4.49 -6.08
C ILE A 257 24.54 4.12 -4.59
N GLN A 258 25.72 4.03 -3.98
CA GLN A 258 25.89 3.71 -2.56
C GLN A 258 25.07 4.59 -1.62
N PRO A 259 24.99 5.92 -1.81
CA PRO A 259 24.16 6.77 -0.97
C PRO A 259 22.68 6.35 -0.95
N VAL A 260 22.15 5.77 -2.03
CA VAL A 260 20.76 5.26 -2.06
C VAL A 260 20.61 4.05 -1.15
N PHE A 261 21.58 3.15 -1.12
CA PHE A 261 21.55 1.98 -0.24
C PHE A 261 21.76 2.36 1.22
N THR A 262 22.71 3.25 1.52
CA THR A 262 22.92 3.77 2.87
C THR A 262 21.65 4.43 3.42
N ASP A 263 20.99 5.26 2.62
CA ASP A 263 19.75 5.94 3.05
C ASP A 263 18.54 4.98 3.15
N LEU A 264 18.54 3.88 2.40
CA LEU A 264 17.52 2.84 2.53
C LEU A 264 17.80 1.83 3.66
N ALA A 265 19.04 1.73 4.12
CA ALA A 265 19.44 1.04 5.35
C ALA A 265 19.12 1.88 6.61
N ASN A 266 17.95 2.52 6.61
CA ASN A 266 17.46 3.35 7.71
C ASN A 266 16.68 2.47 8.70
N GLU A 267 17.10 2.46 9.97
CA GLU A 267 16.47 1.61 10.99
C GLU A 267 14.98 1.89 11.18
N ASP A 268 14.57 3.17 11.23
CA ASP A 268 13.16 3.53 11.42
C ASP A 268 12.28 3.04 10.28
N LEU A 269 12.80 3.08 9.05
CA LEU A 269 12.14 2.54 7.87
C LEU A 269 12.01 1.02 7.95
N LEU A 270 13.09 0.33 8.33
CA LEU A 270 13.14 -1.13 8.34
C LEU A 270 12.35 -1.73 9.51
N ARG A 271 12.29 -1.05 10.67
CA ARG A 271 11.43 -1.44 11.80
C ARG A 271 9.96 -1.54 11.37
N LYS A 272 9.50 -0.64 10.50
CA LYS A 272 8.12 -0.64 9.98
C LYS A 272 7.79 -1.83 9.07
N CYS A 273 8.79 -2.54 8.52
CA CYS A 273 8.59 -3.72 7.68
C CYS A 273 9.17 -5.01 8.27
N LEU A 274 9.69 -4.96 9.50
CA LEU A 274 10.33 -6.08 10.21
C LEU A 274 9.39 -7.29 10.39
N HIS A 275 8.08 -7.04 10.36
CA HIS A 275 7.03 -8.05 10.39
C HIS A 275 6.96 -8.93 9.13
N GLY A 276 7.59 -8.55 8.01
CA GLY A 276 7.68 -9.38 6.81
C GLY A 276 6.40 -9.49 5.96
N LYS A 277 5.35 -8.71 6.26
CA LYS A 277 4.02 -8.85 5.66
C LYS A 277 3.87 -8.01 4.37
N THR A 278 2.92 -8.41 3.52
CA THR A 278 2.64 -7.80 2.22
C THR A 278 1.15 -7.48 2.06
N GLN A 279 0.80 -6.77 0.98
CA GLN A 279 -0.58 -6.42 0.63
C GLN A 279 -1.09 -7.17 -0.61
N ASN A 280 -0.50 -8.34 -0.94
CA ASN A 280 -0.83 -9.08 -2.17
C ASN A 280 -2.30 -9.50 -2.24
N SER A 281 -2.95 -9.68 -1.09
CA SER A 281 -4.38 -10.02 -1.02
C SER A 281 -5.28 -8.86 -1.45
N ASN A 282 -4.85 -7.61 -1.26
CA ASN A 282 -5.57 -6.45 -1.77
C ASN A 282 -5.60 -6.47 -3.30
N GLU A 283 -4.44 -6.69 -3.94
CA GLU A 283 -4.34 -6.80 -5.41
C GLU A 283 -5.23 -7.94 -5.95
N THR A 284 -5.29 -9.06 -5.23
CA THR A 284 -6.10 -10.22 -5.58
C THR A 284 -7.60 -9.92 -5.47
N LEU A 285 -8.04 -9.35 -4.35
CA LEU A 285 -9.44 -8.97 -4.13
C LEU A 285 -9.89 -7.91 -5.14
N ASN A 286 -9.08 -6.87 -5.36
CA ASN A 286 -9.37 -5.85 -6.36
C ASN A 286 -9.58 -6.48 -7.74
N LYS A 287 -8.70 -7.39 -8.16
CA LYS A 287 -8.87 -8.10 -9.44
C LYS A 287 -10.20 -8.84 -9.49
N LEU A 288 -10.59 -9.53 -8.42
CA LEU A 288 -11.84 -10.26 -8.32
C LEU A 288 -13.09 -9.35 -8.38
N VAL A 289 -13.05 -8.19 -7.73
CA VAL A 289 -14.13 -7.19 -7.81
C VAL A 289 -14.33 -6.74 -9.25
N TRP A 290 -13.23 -6.39 -9.94
CA TRP A 290 -13.31 -5.82 -11.28
C TRP A 290 -13.43 -6.86 -12.40
N GLN A 291 -13.29 -8.15 -12.08
CA GLN A 291 -13.73 -9.24 -12.95
C GLN A 291 -15.25 -9.41 -12.92
N ARG A 292 -15.89 -9.09 -11.78
CA ARG A 292 -17.36 -9.14 -11.63
C ARG A 292 -18.05 -7.85 -12.10
N CYS A 293 -17.36 -6.72 -12.00
CA CYS A 293 -17.84 -5.41 -12.46
C CYS A 293 -16.85 -4.79 -13.44
N SER A 294 -17.26 -4.62 -14.70
CA SER A 294 -16.38 -4.09 -15.75
C SER A 294 -15.90 -2.67 -15.44
N LYS A 295 -14.62 -2.44 -15.76
CA LYS A 295 -13.97 -1.12 -15.71
C LYS A 295 -14.24 -0.25 -16.95
N GLU A 296 -14.86 -0.83 -17.99
CA GLU A 296 -14.98 -0.22 -19.32
C GLU A 296 -16.31 0.50 -19.52
N VAL A 297 -17.34 0.11 -18.76
CA VAL A 297 -18.68 0.69 -18.85
C VAL A 297 -19.07 1.33 -17.54
N TYR A 298 -19.86 2.40 -17.62
CA TYR A 298 -20.47 2.98 -16.43
C TYR A 298 -21.47 1.97 -15.84
N VAL A 299 -21.45 1.84 -14.51
CA VAL A 299 -22.49 1.15 -13.76
C VAL A 299 -22.92 2.01 -12.57
N GLU A 300 -24.11 1.77 -12.05
CA GLU A 300 -24.54 2.40 -10.80
C GLU A 300 -23.80 1.78 -9.60
N ARG A 301 -23.77 2.52 -8.49
CA ARG A 301 -23.03 2.13 -7.27
C ARG A 301 -23.47 0.75 -6.76
N GLU A 302 -24.76 0.45 -6.83
CA GLU A 302 -25.36 -0.80 -6.36
C GLU A 302 -24.76 -2.03 -7.06
N THR A 303 -24.50 -1.93 -8.36
CA THR A 303 -23.84 -3.02 -9.11
C THR A 303 -22.40 -3.24 -8.64
N ILE A 304 -21.71 -2.17 -8.23
CA ILE A 304 -20.37 -2.27 -7.65
C ILE A 304 -20.44 -2.89 -6.26
N GLU A 305 -21.42 -2.51 -5.43
CA GLU A 305 -21.67 -3.11 -4.12
C GLU A 305 -21.90 -4.63 -4.23
N GLU A 306 -22.74 -5.08 -5.16
CA GLU A 306 -22.97 -6.50 -5.43
C GLU A 306 -21.68 -7.22 -5.85
N ALA A 307 -20.89 -6.62 -6.75
CA ALA A 307 -19.61 -7.18 -7.19
C ALA A 307 -18.59 -7.28 -6.04
N VAL A 308 -18.56 -6.28 -5.15
CA VAL A 308 -17.69 -6.27 -3.96
C VAL A 308 -18.10 -7.36 -2.98
N PHE A 309 -19.37 -7.44 -2.59
CA PHE A 309 -19.82 -8.45 -1.65
C PHE A 309 -19.72 -9.87 -2.22
N SER A 310 -19.96 -10.04 -3.52
CA SER A 310 -19.72 -11.31 -4.22
C SER A 310 -18.23 -11.70 -4.25
N ALA A 311 -17.32 -10.71 -4.34
CA ALA A 311 -15.88 -10.95 -4.29
C ALA A 311 -15.37 -11.31 -2.90
N ILE A 312 -15.92 -10.68 -1.86
CA ILE A 312 -15.54 -10.92 -0.46
C ILE A 312 -16.04 -12.28 0.04
N SER A 313 -17.18 -12.75 -0.48
CA SER A 313 -17.80 -14.01 -0.04
C SER A 313 -17.11 -15.27 -0.60
N PHE A 314 -16.13 -15.10 -1.48
CA PHE A 314 -15.38 -16.19 -2.13
C PHE A 314 -14.03 -16.42 -1.41
#